data_AF-A0A3D1M6K0-F1
#
_entry.id   AF-A0A3D1M6K0-F1
#
_cell.length_a   1.000
_cell.length_b   1.000
_cell.length_c   1.000
_cell.angle_alpha   90.00
_cell.angle_beta   90.00
_cell.angle_gamma   90.00
#
_symmetry.space_group_name_H-M   'P 1'
#
loop_
_entity.id
_entity.type
_entity.pdbx_description
1 polymer ?
#
loop_
_entity_poly.entity_id
_entity_poly.type
_entity_poly.pdbx_seq_one_letter_code
_entity_poly.pdbx_strand_id
1 'polypeptide(L)'
;DEQTERVGFRRSVFREDGYYLNGRRLQLIGLNRHQSWPYVGYAMPGSQQERDAEILKNELGVNAVRTSHYPQSPYFYRRCDELGLLVFTEIPGWQHIGDEEWKKQAVRNTEEMVLQY
;
A
#
# COMPACT_ATOMS: atom_id res chain seq x y z
N ASP A 1 -13.55 -10.38 24.98
CA ASP A 1 -12.89 -9.61 23.93
C ASP A 1 -13.02 -10.41 22.65
N GLU A 2 -13.47 -9.78 21.57
CA GLU A 2 -13.73 -10.41 20.27
C GLU A 2 -13.12 -9.54 19.18
N GLN A 3 -12.30 -10.12 18.32
CA GLN A 3 -11.65 -9.43 17.20
C GLN A 3 -11.92 -10.21 15.91
N THR A 4 -12.13 -9.47 14.81
CA THR A 4 -12.38 -10.02 13.48
C THR A 4 -11.35 -9.48 12.51
N GLU A 5 -10.63 -10.38 11.84
CA GLU A 5 -9.68 -10.04 10.79
C GLU A 5 -10.09 -10.67 9.47
N ARG A 6 -10.04 -9.87 8.39
CA ARG A 6 -10.36 -10.34 7.04
C ARG A 6 -9.08 -10.74 6.32
N VAL A 7 -9.01 -11.97 5.84
CA VAL A 7 -7.84 -12.51 5.14
C VAL A 7 -8.22 -13.03 3.75
N GLY A 8 -7.23 -13.09 2.86
CA GLY A 8 -7.36 -13.66 1.52
C GLY A 8 -6.28 -14.70 1.22
N PHE A 9 -6.67 -15.82 0.61
CA PHE A 9 -5.73 -16.87 0.23
C PHE A 9 -5.08 -16.56 -1.11
N ARG A 10 -3.77 -16.31 -1.11
CA ARG A 10 -2.99 -16.07 -2.33
C ARG A 10 -1.57 -16.58 -2.20
N ARG A 11 -0.93 -16.84 -3.33
CA ARG A 11 0.52 -17.04 -3.43
C ARG A 11 1.11 -15.96 -4.34
N SER A 12 1.97 -15.11 -3.77
CA SER A 12 2.65 -14.01 -4.45
C SER A 12 4.15 -14.30 -4.48
N VAL A 13 4.74 -14.37 -5.67
CA VAL A 13 6.15 -14.78 -5.84
C VAL A 13 6.82 -13.95 -6.92
N PHE A 14 7.95 -13.33 -6.59
CA PHE A 14 8.90 -12.85 -7.59
C PHE A 14 9.90 -13.96 -7.93
N ARG A 15 10.08 -14.21 -9.22
CA ARG A 15 11.10 -15.09 -9.79
C ARG A 15 11.99 -14.25 -10.72
N GLU A 16 13.12 -14.81 -11.14
CA GLU A 16 14.04 -14.14 -12.07
C GLU A 16 13.34 -13.72 -13.38
N ASP A 17 12.35 -14.48 -13.84
CA ASP A 17 11.60 -14.24 -15.08
C ASP A 17 10.29 -13.43 -14.88
N GLY A 18 9.98 -13.01 -13.65
CA GLY A 18 8.92 -12.05 -13.37
C GLY A 18 8.08 -12.36 -12.14
N TYR A 19 6.94 -11.67 -12.04
CA TYR A 19 6.00 -11.80 -10.92
C TYR A 19 4.91 -12.83 -11.23
N TYR A 20 4.57 -13.63 -10.22
CA TYR A 20 3.56 -14.67 -10.29
C TYR A 20 2.53 -14.50 -9.17
N LEU A 21 1.26 -14.45 -9.56
CA LEU A 21 0.13 -14.49 -8.63
C LEU A 21 -0.64 -15.78 -8.84
N ASN A 22 -0.76 -16.58 -7.78
CA ASN A 22 -1.44 -17.88 -7.79
C ASN A 22 -0.90 -18.83 -8.89
N GLY A 23 0.42 -18.77 -9.14
CA GLY A 23 1.10 -19.59 -10.14
C GLY A 23 0.99 -19.10 -11.58
N ARG A 24 0.24 -18.03 -11.85
CA ARG A 24 0.15 -17.42 -13.18
C ARG A 24 1.06 -16.20 -13.26
N ARG A 25 1.85 -16.10 -14.33
CA ARG A 25 2.70 -14.93 -14.58
C ARG A 25 1.81 -13.71 -14.77
N LEU A 26 2.09 -12.64 -14.04
CA LEU A 26 1.34 -11.38 -14.09
C LEU A 26 2.33 -10.23 -14.22
N GLN A 27 2.22 -9.45 -15.30
CA GLN A 27 2.95 -8.21 -15.42
C GLN A 27 2.35 -7.17 -14.48
N LEU A 28 3.16 -6.58 -13.60
CA LEU A 28 2.75 -5.50 -12.72
C LEU A 28 2.66 -4.20 -13.53
N ILE A 29 1.48 -3.61 -13.56
CA ILE A 29 1.19 -2.33 -14.21
C ILE A 29 0.52 -1.48 -13.15
N GLY A 30 1.16 -0.38 -12.77
CA GLY A 30 0.77 0.38 -11.60
C GLY A 30 1.23 1.83 -11.60
N LEU A 31 0.72 2.57 -10.61
CA LEU A 31 1.03 3.96 -10.37
C LEU A 31 1.41 4.18 -8.89
N ASN A 32 2.07 5.29 -8.61
CA ASN A 32 2.29 5.78 -7.26
C ASN A 32 1.09 6.63 -6.82
N ARG A 33 0.71 6.57 -5.54
CA ARG A 33 -0.40 7.35 -4.97
C ARG A 33 0.06 8.05 -3.71
N HIS A 34 -0.10 9.37 -3.65
CA HIS A 34 -0.03 10.15 -2.41
C HIS A 34 -1.42 10.25 -1.76
N GLN A 35 -1.47 10.48 -0.44
CA GLN A 35 -2.73 10.76 0.28
C GLN A 35 -3.06 12.27 0.39
N SER A 36 -2.29 13.13 -0.30
CA SER A 36 -2.48 14.58 -0.31
C SER A 36 -3.69 15.00 -1.13
N TRP A 37 -4.45 15.94 -0.59
CA TRP A 37 -5.54 16.61 -1.28
C TRP A 37 -5.38 18.13 -1.25
N PRO A 38 -5.79 18.84 -2.31
CA PRO A 38 -5.82 20.29 -2.32
C PRO A 38 -6.56 20.85 -1.10
N TYR A 39 -6.00 21.88 -0.48
CA TYR A 39 -6.56 22.62 0.66
C TYR A 39 -6.70 21.86 1.99
N VAL A 40 -6.83 20.54 1.97
CA VAL A 40 -7.12 19.71 3.16
C VAL A 40 -5.92 18.85 3.60
N GLY A 41 -4.88 18.74 2.75
CA GLY A 41 -3.70 17.95 3.06
C GLY A 41 -4.05 16.47 3.19
N TYR A 42 -3.74 15.85 4.34
CA TYR A 42 -3.99 14.41 4.56
C TYR A 42 -5.32 14.13 5.30
N ALA A 43 -6.08 15.15 5.68
CA ALA A 43 -7.28 15.02 6.51
C ALA A 43 -8.55 14.64 5.71
N MET A 44 -8.42 13.78 4.70
CA MET A 44 -9.56 13.33 3.90
C MET A 44 -10.32 12.16 4.55
N PRO A 45 -11.65 12.10 4.40
CA PRO A 45 -12.47 11.02 4.95
C PRO A 45 -12.17 9.67 4.30
N GLY A 46 -12.54 8.57 4.99
CA GLY A 46 -12.34 7.21 4.50
C GLY A 46 -12.95 6.95 3.13
N SER A 47 -14.11 7.53 2.83
CA SER A 47 -14.75 7.43 1.50
C SER A 47 -13.87 7.95 0.37
N GLN A 48 -13.06 8.99 0.61
CA GLN A 48 -12.12 9.47 -0.40
C GLN A 48 -10.92 8.54 -0.57
N GLN A 49 -10.47 7.92 0.51
CA GLN A 49 -9.41 6.92 0.46
C GLN A 49 -9.86 5.70 -0.37
N GLU A 50 -11.09 5.23 -0.15
CA GLU A 50 -11.69 4.16 -0.93
C GLU A 50 -11.84 4.56 -2.41
N ARG A 51 -12.30 5.79 -2.68
CA ARG A 51 -12.48 6.30 -4.03
C ARG A 51 -11.18 6.32 -4.83
N ASP A 52 -10.04 6.64 -4.21
CA ASP A 52 -8.74 6.62 -4.90
C ASP A 52 -8.36 5.21 -5.36
N ALA A 53 -8.62 4.19 -4.54
CA ALA A 53 -8.40 2.79 -4.92
C ALA A 53 -9.31 2.37 -6.08
N GLU A 54 -10.57 2.84 -6.09
CA GLU A 54 -11.51 2.58 -7.18
C GLU A 54 -11.07 3.23 -8.49
N ILE A 55 -10.60 4.47 -8.45
CA ILE A 55 -10.08 5.16 -9.65
C ILE A 55 -8.90 4.36 -10.22
N LEU A 56 -7.93 3.98 -9.38
CA LEU A 56 -6.79 3.17 -9.80
C LEU A 56 -7.23 1.86 -10.46
N LYS A 57 -8.11 1.10 -9.80
CA LYS A 57 -8.51 -0.22 -10.29
C LYS A 57 -9.43 -0.15 -11.51
N ASN A 58 -10.50 0.64 -11.42
CA ASN A 58 -11.64 0.55 -12.32
C ASN A 58 -11.54 1.53 -13.49
N GLU A 59 -10.98 2.71 -13.26
CA GLU A 59 -10.90 3.76 -14.29
C GLU A 59 -9.54 3.74 -15.00
N LEU A 60 -8.45 3.58 -14.25
CA LEU A 60 -7.10 3.53 -14.79
C LEU A 60 -6.64 2.11 -15.16
N GLY A 61 -7.38 1.08 -14.72
CA GLY A 61 -7.14 -0.31 -15.10
C GLY A 61 -5.83 -0.90 -14.58
N VAL A 62 -5.23 -0.31 -13.53
CA VAL A 62 -3.98 -0.81 -12.96
C VAL A 62 -4.20 -2.02 -12.05
N ASN A 63 -3.19 -2.88 -11.95
CA ASN A 63 -3.22 -4.06 -11.10
C ASN A 63 -2.32 -3.94 -9.85
N ALA A 64 -1.52 -2.88 -9.76
CA ALA A 64 -0.69 -2.57 -8.62
C ALA A 64 -0.68 -1.07 -8.29
N VAL A 65 -0.46 -0.74 -7.02
CA VAL A 65 -0.25 0.62 -6.53
C VAL A 65 0.90 0.67 -5.54
N ARG A 66 1.68 1.75 -5.56
CA ARG A 66 2.70 2.05 -4.54
C ARG A 66 2.25 3.19 -3.65
N THR A 67 2.31 3.01 -2.33
CA THR A 67 1.97 4.04 -1.34
C THR A 67 3.14 5.00 -1.11
N SER A 68 3.44 5.80 -2.13
CA SER A 68 4.51 6.81 -2.06
C SER A 68 4.18 7.89 -1.00
N HIS A 69 4.98 8.13 0.04
CA HIS A 69 6.22 7.44 0.43
C HIS A 69 6.20 7.07 1.91
N TYR A 70 5.08 6.45 2.32
CA TYR A 70 4.72 6.18 3.70
C TYR A 70 3.50 5.24 3.75
N PRO A 71 3.27 4.55 4.88
CA PRO A 71 2.05 3.80 5.10
C PRO A 71 0.82 4.73 5.05
N GLN A 72 -0.29 4.24 4.51
CA GLN A 72 -1.49 5.06 4.24
C GLN A 72 -2.70 4.65 5.08
N SER A 73 -3.86 5.23 4.78
CA SER A 73 -5.09 4.97 5.51
C SER A 73 -5.52 3.49 5.44
N PRO A 74 -5.93 2.85 6.55
CA PRO A 74 -6.52 1.51 6.53
C PRO A 74 -7.75 1.37 5.62
N TYR A 75 -8.49 2.46 5.40
CA TYR A 75 -9.61 2.49 4.43
C TYR A 75 -9.13 2.22 3.00
N PHE A 76 -7.96 2.76 2.61
CA PHE A 76 -7.36 2.52 1.30
C PHE A 76 -6.94 1.05 1.14
N TYR A 77 -6.22 0.48 2.12
CA TYR A 77 -5.77 -0.91 2.06
C TYR A 77 -6.93 -1.91 2.01
N ARG A 78 -7.93 -1.74 2.88
CA ARG A 78 -9.13 -2.60 2.87
C ARG A 78 -9.86 -2.54 1.53
N ARG A 79 -9.91 -1.36 0.89
CA ARG A 79 -10.50 -1.23 -0.43
C ARG A 79 -9.66 -1.89 -1.52
N CYS A 80 -8.34 -1.82 -1.42
CA CYS A 80 -7.44 -2.53 -2.33
C CYS A 80 -7.66 -4.05 -2.26
N ASP A 81 -7.84 -4.61 -1.05
CA ASP A 81 -8.16 -6.03 -0.87
C ASP A 81 -9.50 -6.40 -1.54
N GLU A 82 -10.54 -5.59 -1.34
CA GLU A 82 -11.87 -5.81 -1.93
C GLU A 82 -11.87 -5.73 -3.46
N LEU A 83 -11.05 -4.85 -4.03
CA LEU A 83 -10.95 -4.60 -5.47
C LEU A 83 -9.97 -5.55 -6.18
N GLY A 84 -9.14 -6.28 -5.45
CA GLY A 84 -8.04 -7.05 -6.01
C GLY A 84 -6.98 -6.15 -6.68
N LEU A 85 -6.54 -5.12 -5.95
CA LEU A 85 -5.45 -4.21 -6.31
C LEU A 85 -4.21 -4.54 -5.45
N LEU A 86 -3.10 -4.94 -6.07
CA LEU A 86 -1.88 -5.27 -5.33
C LEU A 86 -1.25 -4.00 -4.76
N VAL A 87 -0.76 -4.06 -3.53
CA VAL A 87 -0.15 -2.90 -2.86
C VAL A 87 1.33 -3.13 -2.61
N PHE A 88 2.15 -2.15 -2.97
CA PHE A 88 3.52 -2.00 -2.53
C PHE A 88 3.53 -0.91 -1.45
N THR A 89 3.74 -1.32 -0.19
CA THR A 89 3.86 -0.39 0.94
C THR A 89 5.32 -0.18 1.35
N GLU A 90 5.62 1.00 1.88
CA GLU A 90 6.97 1.37 2.33
C GLU A 90 6.93 2.26 3.57
N ILE A 91 8.03 2.26 4.34
CA ILE A 91 8.19 3.14 5.50
C ILE A 91 8.24 4.62 5.09
N PRO A 92 7.94 5.55 6.01
CA PRO A 92 8.08 6.98 5.74
C PRO A 92 9.51 7.36 5.37
N GLY A 93 9.72 7.96 4.19
CA GLY A 93 11.06 8.41 3.80
C GLY A 93 11.09 9.18 2.49
N TRP A 94 12.08 10.06 2.35
CA TRP A 94 12.36 10.74 1.09
C TRP A 94 13.85 11.05 0.96
N GLN A 95 14.59 10.15 0.30
CA GLN A 95 16.04 10.20 0.00
C GLN A 95 17.00 10.28 1.21
N HIS A 96 16.79 11.23 2.11
CA HIS A 96 17.65 11.51 3.25
C HIS A 96 17.75 10.33 4.22
N ILE A 97 18.98 10.09 4.70
CA ILE A 97 19.28 9.18 5.79
C ILE A 97 19.93 10.02 6.90
N GLY A 98 19.28 10.05 8.06
CA GLY A 98 19.72 10.82 9.20
C GLY A 98 20.81 10.14 10.03
N ASP A 99 20.96 10.61 11.27
CA ASP A 99 21.88 10.05 12.25
C ASP A 99 21.45 8.66 12.77
N GLU A 100 22.18 8.14 13.76
CA GLU A 100 21.88 6.82 14.33
C GLU A 100 20.51 6.75 15.01
N GLU A 101 19.99 7.85 15.55
CA GLU A 101 18.66 7.85 16.16
C GLU A 101 17.56 7.85 15.10
N TRP A 102 17.74 8.62 14.02
CA TRP A 102 16.87 8.57 12.86
C TRP A 102 16.81 7.17 12.23
N LYS A 103 17.97 6.49 12.10
CA LYS A 103 18.05 5.13 11.57
C LYS A 103 17.33 4.13 12.48
N LYS A 104 17.47 4.23 13.80
CA LYS A 104 16.72 3.38 14.74
C LYS A 104 15.21 3.61 14.60
N GLN A 105 14.78 4.85 14.40
CA GLN A 105 13.36 5.13 14.16
C GLN A 105 12.88 4.55 12.83
N ALA A 106 13.68 4.58 11.77
CA ALA A 106 13.32 3.93 10.50
C ALA A 106 13.13 2.40 10.64
N VAL A 107 13.93 1.74 11.48
CA VAL A 107 13.75 0.33 11.83
C VAL A 107 12.42 0.12 12.59
N ARG A 108 12.12 0.96 13.58
CA ARG A 108 10.84 0.90 14.30
C ARG A 108 9.64 1.13 13.39
N ASN A 109 9.72 2.11 12.48
CA ASN A 109 8.68 2.35 11.48
C ASN A 109 8.45 1.12 10.58
N THR A 110 9.51 0.33 10.31
CA THR A 110 9.39 -0.92 9.55
C THR A 110 8.61 -1.96 10.33
N GLU A 111 8.94 -2.14 11.61
CA GLU A 111 8.23 -3.05 12.50
C GLU A 111 6.75 -2.66 12.65
N GLU A 112 6.47 -1.39 12.94
CA GLU A 112 5.10 -0.88 13.06
C GLU A 112 4.29 -1.07 11.78
N MET A 113 4.88 -0.78 10.61
CA MET A 113 4.21 -0.98 9.32
C MET A 113 3.84 -2.46 9.09
N VAL A 114 4.72 -3.40 9.41
CA VAL A 114 4.47 -4.83 9.21
C VAL A 114 3.43 -5.38 10.19
N LEU A 115 3.35 -4.83 11.41
CA LEU A 115 2.40 -5.28 12.41
C LEU A 115 0.98 -4.69 12.21
N GLN A 116 0.86 -3.58 11.49
CA GLN A 116 -0.42 -2.88 11.30
C GLN A 116 -1.24 -3.34 10.08
N TYR A 117 -0.61 -3.91 9.05
CA TYR A 117 -1.24 -4.18 7.75
C TYR A 117 -0.96 -5.58 7.21
#